data_AF-A0A182JS76-F1
#
_entry.id   AF-A0A182JS76-F1
#
_cell.length_a   1.000
_cell.length_b   1.000
_cell.length_c   1.000
_cell.angle_alpha   90.00
_cell.angle_beta   90.00
_cell.angle_gamma   90.00
#
_symmetry.space_group_name_H-M   'P 1'
#
loop_
_entity.id
_entity.type
_entity.pdbx_description
1 polymer ?
#
loop_
_entity_poly.entity_id
_entity_poly.type
_entity_poly.pdbx_seq_one_letter_code
_entity_poly.pdbx_strand_id
1 'polypeptide(L)'
;MYRLVRCTTRLSGLNRVSVHRGPNNDIPPSGPTPDLDPVLTKQIQDDKKRLQWRTPYSERPDSFYSAFKLFASDNRNSELVEKMQQPIDLSPSAILEWWQKRRSTIEAHMQKFIPERHATLGDDIATAHFIVHRGGSVRFRGSEKWIQKDKDDEYDLPRHHIPSMVLEEVRCDGMTLFYEGLENIQKLLRLKHLSFENVARFDDWYLDRISGNVLPSLEKLNLRGTAITHRGLNCLYRLPSLKVLLVDDPEKDIHWKLTVAMLEEWNPNLRVVSMNEMSITVEIKLRRANKVYYEGETVSGVVQIVCGSETKHDGITLALEGSVNLQISNKNVGIFEALYNSVKPITLLNQHTDLAPSGKLPIGAIEFPFEFPLICPKEPKTLYETYHGVFVNITYMLRCDIKRSFLAKSVQKTQQFIIQYRPVVEHPPKEVQFSISPDTLQKTAKERISIPRFLISGTLDSTDCCVTKPFTGSVTVHHTEVAIKSIEIQLVRVETCGCAEGYSRDATEIQNIQIADGNVCPKVAIPIYMTLPRLFTCPTLITKNFKVEFEVNLVIIFGDDYLVTENFQILLNRTA
;
A
#
# COMPACT_ATOMS: atom_id res chain seq x y z
N MET A 1 -44.06 -17.93 -24.06
CA MET A 1 -45.13 -18.30 -23.12
C MET A 1 -44.49 -18.84 -21.85
N TYR A 2 -44.09 -17.96 -20.90
CA TYR A 2 -43.88 -18.28 -19.49
C TYR A 2 -44.15 -17.00 -18.70
N ARG A 3 -45.15 -17.06 -17.81
CA ARG A 3 -45.78 -15.96 -17.08
C ARG A 3 -45.06 -15.79 -15.74
N LEU A 4 -44.50 -14.61 -15.48
CA LEU A 4 -44.06 -14.22 -14.13
C LEU A 4 -45.28 -13.73 -13.33
N VAL A 5 -45.63 -14.47 -12.29
CA VAL A 5 -46.72 -14.16 -11.36
C VAL A 5 -46.22 -13.15 -10.34
N ARG A 6 -46.80 -11.94 -10.33
CA ARG A 6 -46.66 -10.97 -9.24
C ARG A 6 -47.50 -11.43 -8.05
N CYS A 7 -46.86 -11.79 -6.95
CA CYS A 7 -47.54 -12.02 -5.68
C CYS A 7 -47.69 -10.69 -4.93
N THR A 8 -48.89 -10.12 -4.96
CA THR A 8 -49.31 -9.02 -4.09
C THR A 8 -49.92 -9.60 -2.82
N THR A 9 -49.19 -9.58 -1.72
CA THR A 9 -49.75 -9.76 -0.38
C THR A 9 -49.47 -8.51 0.44
N ARG A 10 -50.52 -7.70 0.61
CA ARG A 10 -50.62 -6.65 1.62
C ARG A 10 -50.50 -7.31 2.99
N LEU A 11 -49.51 -6.89 3.78
CA LEU A 11 -49.47 -7.12 5.21
C LEU A 11 -49.56 -5.76 5.92
N SER A 12 -50.53 -5.71 6.80
CA SER A 12 -50.99 -4.62 7.66
C SER A 12 -49.90 -3.96 8.49
N GLY A 13 -50.00 -2.63 8.65
CA GLY A 13 -49.14 -1.84 9.51
C GLY A 13 -49.18 -2.32 10.96
N LEU A 14 -48.03 -2.80 11.43
CA LEU A 14 -47.71 -2.93 12.84
C LEU A 14 -46.68 -1.85 13.17
N ASN A 15 -47.16 -0.79 13.82
CA ASN A 15 -46.34 0.22 14.46
C ASN A 15 -45.44 -0.47 15.51
N ARG A 16 -44.17 -0.70 15.18
CA ARG A 16 -43.13 -0.87 16.20
C ARG A 16 -42.65 0.53 16.59
N VAL A 17 -43.28 1.03 17.65
CA VAL A 17 -42.82 2.20 18.40
C VAL A 17 -41.39 1.92 18.87
N SER A 18 -40.44 2.74 18.42
CA SER A 18 -39.08 2.76 18.96
C SER A 18 -39.16 3.20 20.43
N VAL A 19 -38.90 2.26 21.33
CA VAL A 19 -38.70 2.51 22.76
C VAL A 19 -37.28 3.02 22.93
N HIS A 20 -37.03 4.27 22.58
CA HIS A 20 -35.93 5.12 23.09
C HIS A 20 -36.16 6.56 22.61
N ARG A 21 -37.08 7.28 23.27
CA ARG A 21 -37.15 8.75 23.24
C ARG A 21 -36.46 9.27 24.51
N GLY A 22 -35.44 10.10 24.35
CA GLY A 22 -34.85 10.88 25.45
C GLY A 22 -35.81 12.00 25.91
N PRO A 23 -35.66 12.51 27.15
CA PRO A 23 -36.51 13.57 27.69
C PRO A 23 -35.92 14.94 27.34
N ASN A 24 -36.57 15.68 26.44
CA ASN A 24 -36.69 17.14 26.43
C ASN A 24 -37.47 17.54 25.17
N ASN A 25 -38.78 17.72 25.34
CA ASN A 25 -39.62 18.41 24.38
C ASN A 25 -39.79 19.86 24.85
N ASP A 26 -38.83 20.71 24.52
CA ASP A 26 -39.08 22.14 24.26
C ASP A 26 -39.08 22.36 22.73
N ILE A 27 -39.82 21.50 22.03
CA ILE A 27 -40.16 21.68 20.62
C ILE A 27 -41.66 21.96 20.59
N PRO A 28 -42.12 23.15 20.17
CA PRO A 28 -43.55 23.36 19.92
C PRO A 28 -43.97 22.33 18.85
N PRO A 29 -45.08 21.59 19.04
CA PRO A 29 -45.41 20.45 18.19
C PRO A 29 -45.53 20.90 16.74
N SER A 30 -44.57 20.49 15.91
CA SER A 30 -44.61 20.62 14.46
C SER A 30 -45.51 19.53 13.89
N GLY A 31 -46.80 19.79 13.94
CA GLY A 31 -47.86 19.04 13.28
C GLY A 31 -49.13 19.89 13.29
N PRO A 32 -50.05 19.71 12.34
CA PRO A 32 -51.34 20.39 12.41
C PRO A 32 -51.99 20.03 13.75
N THR A 33 -52.21 21.03 14.60
CA THR A 33 -53.01 20.86 15.81
C THR A 33 -54.37 20.34 15.38
N PRO A 34 -54.82 19.17 15.83
CA PRO A 34 -56.18 18.74 15.54
C PRO A 34 -57.13 19.82 16.09
N ASP A 35 -58.01 20.31 15.23
CA ASP A 35 -58.98 21.37 15.54
C ASP A 35 -60.03 20.79 16.51
N LEU A 36 -59.63 20.68 17.78
CA LEU A 36 -60.44 20.15 18.86
C LEU A 36 -61.19 21.31 19.50
N ASP A 37 -62.48 21.11 19.76
CA ASP A 37 -63.33 22.12 20.40
C ASP A 37 -62.65 22.71 21.66
N PRO A 38 -62.68 24.04 21.84
CA PRO A 38 -61.96 24.72 22.92
C PRO A 38 -62.42 24.27 24.31
N VAL A 39 -63.67 23.81 24.44
CA VAL A 39 -64.23 23.23 25.67
C VAL A 39 -63.57 21.89 25.98
N LEU A 40 -63.40 21.03 24.98
CA LEU A 40 -62.80 19.70 25.12
C LEU A 40 -61.31 19.81 25.42
N THR A 41 -60.61 20.75 24.79
CA THR A 41 -59.19 21.03 25.04
C THR A 41 -58.97 21.46 26.49
N LYS A 42 -59.87 22.30 27.02
CA LYS A 42 -59.84 22.75 28.41
C LYS A 42 -60.10 21.58 29.38
N GLN A 43 -61.09 20.74 29.08
CA GLN A 43 -61.36 19.51 29.84
C GLN A 43 -60.16 18.54 29.85
N ILE A 44 -59.51 18.31 28.71
CA ILE A 44 -58.31 17.46 28.63
C ILE A 44 -57.17 18.03 29.46
N GLN A 45 -57.03 19.36 29.49
CA GLN A 45 -55.97 20.03 30.24
C GLN A 45 -56.24 20.02 31.75
N ASP A 46 -57.51 20.16 32.16
CA ASP A 46 -57.95 20.03 33.54
C ASP A 46 -57.86 18.57 34.02
N ASP A 47 -58.22 17.60 33.18
CA ASP A 47 -58.05 16.16 33.47
C ASP A 47 -56.56 15.79 33.55
N LYS A 48 -55.70 16.33 32.68
CA LYS A 48 -54.23 16.13 32.79
C LYS A 48 -53.69 16.67 34.11
N LYS A 49 -54.16 17.84 34.56
CA LYS A 49 -53.79 18.39 35.88
C LYS A 49 -54.32 17.54 37.03
N ARG A 50 -55.57 17.05 36.93
CA ARG A 50 -56.20 16.16 37.92
C ARG A 50 -55.50 14.80 38.01
N LEU A 51 -55.02 14.27 36.88
CA LEU A 51 -54.32 12.98 36.79
C LEU A 51 -52.83 13.08 37.17
N GLN A 52 -52.27 14.28 37.38
CA GLN A 52 -50.94 14.45 37.96
C GLN A 52 -50.97 14.25 39.48
N TRP A 53 -50.99 12.99 39.90
CA TRP A 53 -51.04 12.58 41.30
C TRP A 53 -49.69 12.68 42.04
N ARG A 54 -48.61 13.09 41.35
CA ARG A 54 -47.28 13.36 41.94
C ARG A 54 -46.74 14.69 41.43
N THR A 55 -46.34 15.58 42.35
CA THR A 55 -45.40 16.64 42.03
C THR A 55 -43.99 16.05 41.93
N PRO A 56 -43.22 16.34 40.86
CA PRO A 56 -41.82 16.00 40.77
C PRO A 56 -41.07 16.48 42.01
N TYR A 57 -40.14 15.67 42.51
CA TYR A 57 -39.40 15.97 43.74
C TYR A 57 -38.64 17.32 43.66
N SER A 58 -38.28 17.75 42.45
CA SER A 58 -37.60 19.02 42.12
C SER A 58 -38.44 20.29 42.28
N GLU A 59 -39.77 20.17 42.36
CA GLU A 59 -40.71 21.32 42.37
C GLU A 59 -41.43 21.49 43.72
N ARG A 60 -41.03 20.74 44.76
CA ARG A 60 -41.60 20.89 46.10
C ARG A 60 -40.99 22.09 46.82
N PRO A 61 -41.80 22.99 47.42
CA PRO A 61 -41.30 24.23 48.01
C PRO A 61 -40.38 24.03 49.23
N ASP A 62 -40.48 22.90 49.94
CA ASP A 62 -39.80 22.67 51.23
C ASP A 62 -38.59 21.73 51.19
N SER A 63 -38.03 21.41 50.02
CA SER A 63 -36.83 20.57 49.92
C SER A 63 -35.55 21.42 49.78
N PHE A 64 -34.58 21.18 50.67
CA PHE A 64 -33.24 21.77 50.67
C PHE A 64 -32.67 22.01 49.26
N TYR A 65 -32.62 23.28 48.88
CA TYR A 65 -32.02 23.77 47.64
C TYR A 65 -30.49 23.61 47.72
N SER A 66 -29.88 22.81 46.82
CA SER A 66 -28.70 23.21 46.01
C SER A 66 -27.93 22.06 45.36
N ALA A 67 -27.81 20.86 45.95
CA ALA A 67 -26.90 19.84 45.40
C ALA A 67 -27.58 18.75 44.53
N PHE A 68 -28.82 18.35 44.85
CA PHE A 68 -29.45 17.21 44.18
C PHE A 68 -30.27 17.56 42.92
N LYS A 69 -30.50 18.85 42.64
CA LYS A 69 -31.18 19.31 41.41
C LYS A 69 -30.37 19.01 40.14
N LEU A 70 -29.04 18.88 40.29
CA LEU A 70 -28.11 18.44 39.25
C LEU A 70 -28.30 16.99 38.80
N PHE A 71 -28.98 16.15 39.60
CA PHE A 71 -29.27 14.74 39.29
C PHE A 71 -30.73 14.52 38.81
N ALA A 72 -31.49 15.59 38.55
CA ALA A 72 -32.83 15.48 37.99
C ALA A 72 -32.77 14.94 36.55
N SER A 73 -33.75 14.11 36.17
CA SER A 73 -33.80 13.44 34.85
C SER A 73 -33.79 14.37 33.64
N ASP A 74 -34.17 15.63 33.85
CA ASP A 74 -34.34 16.63 32.79
C ASP A 74 -33.01 17.30 32.40
N ASN A 75 -31.95 17.08 33.19
CA ASN A 75 -30.60 17.60 32.95
C ASN A 75 -29.58 16.45 32.85
N ARG A 76 -29.76 15.56 31.88
CA ARG A 76 -28.83 14.47 31.55
C ARG A 76 -27.53 14.99 30.90
N ASN A 77 -26.72 15.72 31.65
CA ASN A 77 -25.30 15.89 31.31
C ASN A 77 -24.55 14.66 31.84
N SER A 78 -24.63 13.53 31.13
CA SER A 78 -23.94 12.29 31.49
C SER A 78 -22.44 12.51 31.73
N GLU A 79 -21.82 13.40 30.95
CA GLU A 79 -20.42 13.81 31.13
C GLU A 79 -20.12 14.44 32.50
N LEU A 80 -21.07 15.15 33.10
CA LEU A 80 -20.84 15.90 34.33
C LEU A 80 -20.95 14.99 35.55
N VAL A 81 -21.88 14.01 35.49
CA VAL A 81 -22.02 12.95 36.50
C VAL A 81 -20.82 12.01 36.46
N GLU A 82 -20.35 11.63 35.26
CA GLU A 82 -19.17 10.81 35.08
C GLU A 82 -17.89 11.51 35.58
N LYS A 83 -17.73 12.81 35.29
CA LYS A 83 -16.62 13.64 35.83
C LYS A 83 -16.64 13.81 37.35
N MET A 84 -17.82 13.77 37.99
CA MET A 84 -17.93 13.83 39.46
C MET A 84 -17.63 12.48 40.14
N GLN A 85 -17.78 11.37 39.42
CA GLN A 85 -17.50 10.02 39.94
C GLN A 85 -16.01 9.66 39.83
N GLN A 86 -15.25 10.34 38.97
CA GLN A 86 -13.82 10.13 38.84
C GLN A 86 -13.03 10.92 39.91
N PRO A 87 -12.00 10.31 40.53
CA PRO A 87 -11.15 11.02 41.47
C PRO A 87 -10.47 12.21 40.79
N ILE A 88 -10.43 13.36 41.46
CA ILE A 88 -9.79 14.57 40.93
C ILE A 88 -8.28 14.33 40.91
N ASP A 89 -7.73 14.06 39.73
CA ASP A 89 -6.29 14.00 39.51
C ASP A 89 -5.75 15.44 39.40
N LEU A 90 -5.03 15.88 40.43
CA LEU A 90 -4.39 17.21 40.51
C LEU A 90 -2.93 17.18 40.05
N SER A 91 -2.50 16.13 39.35
CA SER A 91 -1.16 16.09 38.77
C SER A 91 -0.94 17.24 37.76
N PRO A 92 0.28 17.78 37.64
CA PRO A 92 0.58 18.84 36.67
C PRO A 92 0.21 18.48 35.22
N SER A 93 0.34 17.20 34.85
CA SER A 93 -0.10 16.66 33.56
C SER A 93 -1.63 16.69 33.41
N ALA A 94 -2.38 16.26 34.42
CA ALA A 94 -3.85 16.28 34.38
C ALA A 94 -4.41 17.70 34.35
N ILE A 95 -3.77 18.66 35.04
CA ILE A 95 -4.14 20.08 34.99
C ILE A 95 -3.88 20.66 33.59
N LEU A 96 -2.75 20.32 32.96
CA LEU A 96 -2.44 20.73 31.59
C LEU A 96 -3.46 20.17 30.59
N GLU A 97 -3.77 18.87 30.68
CA GLU A 97 -4.80 18.21 29.86
C GLU A 97 -6.18 18.81 30.09
N TRP A 98 -6.57 19.06 31.33
CA TRP A 98 -7.83 19.71 31.68
C TRP A 98 -7.91 21.11 31.07
N TRP A 99 -6.82 21.88 31.15
CA TRP A 99 -6.77 23.24 30.60
C TRP A 99 -6.86 23.22 29.07
N GLN A 100 -6.11 22.33 28.41
CA GLN A 100 -6.21 22.13 26.96
C GLN A 100 -7.62 21.71 26.55
N LYS A 101 -8.21 20.72 27.24
CA LYS A 101 -9.58 20.24 27.00
C LYS A 101 -10.60 21.35 27.19
N ARG A 102 -10.48 22.14 28.26
CA ARG A 102 -11.36 23.30 28.51
C ARG A 102 -11.22 24.35 27.42
N ARG A 103 -10.00 24.66 26.99
CA ARG A 103 -9.74 25.61 25.90
C ARG A 103 -10.38 25.12 24.60
N SER A 104 -10.24 23.84 24.27
CA SER A 104 -10.90 23.22 23.12
C SER A 104 -12.42 23.23 23.23
N THR A 105 -13.01 22.96 24.39
CA THR A 105 -14.47 23.02 24.59
C THR A 105 -15.01 24.43 24.42
N ILE A 106 -14.31 25.43 24.96
CA ILE A 106 -14.66 26.85 24.77
C ILE A 106 -14.57 27.20 23.28
N GLU A 107 -13.49 26.81 22.62
CA GLU A 107 -13.30 27.10 21.20
C GLU A 107 -14.36 26.44 20.31
N ALA A 108 -14.74 25.18 20.60
CA ALA A 108 -15.86 24.49 19.94
C ALA A 108 -17.18 25.24 20.14
N HIS A 109 -17.45 25.70 21.37
CA HIS A 109 -18.64 26.45 21.68
C HIS A 109 -18.70 27.79 20.93
N MET A 110 -17.57 28.48 20.83
CA MET A 110 -17.44 29.74 20.08
C MET A 110 -17.56 29.55 18.57
N GLN A 111 -17.45 28.32 18.07
CA GLN A 111 -17.63 27.98 16.65
C GLN A 111 -19.08 27.64 16.28
N LYS A 112 -19.98 27.45 17.24
CA LYS A 112 -21.38 27.12 16.95
C LYS A 112 -22.03 28.13 16.00
N PHE A 113 -22.93 27.62 15.17
CA PHE A 113 -23.72 28.44 14.27
C PHE A 113 -24.58 29.45 15.03
N ILE A 114 -24.52 30.71 14.61
CA ILE A 114 -25.31 31.81 15.19
C ILE A 114 -26.33 32.26 14.13
N PRO A 115 -27.62 31.87 14.25
CA PRO A 115 -28.64 32.19 13.26
C PRO A 115 -28.81 33.70 13.02
N GLU A 116 -28.69 34.51 14.08
CA GLU A 116 -28.84 35.97 14.04
C GLU A 116 -27.77 36.64 13.16
N ARG A 117 -26.55 36.08 13.15
CA ARG A 117 -25.45 36.58 12.32
C ARG A 117 -25.73 36.35 10.83
N HIS A 118 -26.21 35.15 10.50
CA HIS A 118 -26.58 34.81 9.13
C HIS A 118 -27.80 35.61 8.65
N ALA A 119 -28.76 35.88 9.54
CA ALA A 119 -29.93 36.71 9.23
C ALA A 119 -29.57 38.18 8.95
N THR A 120 -28.53 38.71 9.59
CA THR A 120 -28.13 40.13 9.47
C THR A 120 -27.10 40.39 8.37
N LEU A 121 -26.12 39.50 8.19
CA LEU A 121 -25.03 39.65 7.23
C LEU A 121 -25.28 38.90 5.91
N GLY A 122 -26.19 37.92 5.91
CA GLY A 122 -26.32 36.93 4.85
C GLY A 122 -25.24 35.85 4.92
N ASP A 123 -25.48 34.72 4.27
CA ASP A 123 -24.66 33.52 4.40
C ASP A 123 -23.21 33.72 3.91
N ASP A 124 -23.01 34.40 2.78
CA ASP A 124 -21.67 34.67 2.22
C ASP A 124 -20.78 35.47 3.18
N ILE A 125 -21.29 36.62 3.65
CA ILE A 125 -20.53 37.54 4.51
C ILE A 125 -20.39 36.96 5.92
N ALA A 126 -21.42 36.30 6.46
CA ALA A 126 -21.32 35.62 7.75
C ALA A 126 -20.24 34.52 7.74
N THR A 127 -20.17 33.74 6.65
CA THR A 127 -19.11 32.74 6.45
C THR A 127 -17.74 33.41 6.34
N ALA A 128 -17.60 34.47 5.54
CA ALA A 128 -16.35 35.19 5.38
C ALA A 128 -15.80 35.69 6.73
N HIS A 129 -16.65 36.32 7.54
CA HIS A 129 -16.26 36.74 8.88
C HIS A 129 -15.89 35.56 9.80
N PHE A 130 -16.61 34.44 9.72
CA PHE A 130 -16.31 33.25 10.52
C PHE A 130 -14.92 32.68 10.21
N ILE A 131 -14.57 32.61 8.92
CA ILE A 131 -13.31 32.05 8.42
C ILE A 131 -12.12 32.99 8.70
N VAL A 132 -12.23 34.27 8.33
CA VAL A 132 -11.13 35.24 8.46
C VAL A 132 -10.75 35.49 9.92
N HIS A 133 -11.74 35.58 10.82
CA HIS A 133 -11.50 35.75 12.26
C HIS A 133 -10.63 34.62 12.86
N ARG A 134 -10.64 33.42 12.25
CA ARG A 134 -9.94 32.23 12.72
C ARG A 134 -8.67 31.92 11.92
N GLY A 135 -8.19 32.87 11.14
CA GLY A 135 -6.94 32.77 10.39
C GLY A 135 -7.06 32.17 8.99
N GLY A 136 -8.28 31.85 8.54
CA GLY A 136 -8.53 31.46 7.15
C GLY A 136 -8.51 32.64 6.20
N SER A 137 -8.66 32.36 4.91
CA SER A 137 -8.69 33.41 3.87
C SER A 137 -9.84 33.20 2.90
N VAL A 138 -10.38 34.31 2.40
CA VAL A 138 -11.56 34.33 1.54
C VAL A 138 -11.40 35.27 0.36
N ARG A 139 -12.13 35.00 -0.71
CA ARG A 139 -12.15 35.82 -1.92
C ARG A 139 -13.56 35.98 -2.46
N PHE A 140 -13.91 37.23 -2.76
CA PHE A 140 -15.19 37.61 -3.35
C PHE A 140 -15.11 37.75 -4.86
N ARG A 141 -16.25 37.58 -5.52
CA ARG A 141 -16.42 37.73 -6.96
C ARG A 141 -15.93 39.09 -7.46
N GLY A 142 -15.03 39.08 -8.43
CA GLY A 142 -14.47 40.29 -9.05
C GLY A 142 -13.34 40.96 -8.26
N SER A 143 -12.95 40.43 -7.09
CA SER A 143 -11.75 40.87 -6.38
C SER A 143 -10.56 39.97 -6.73
N GLU A 144 -9.40 40.55 -6.98
CA GLU A 144 -8.14 39.82 -7.13
C GLU A 144 -7.43 39.54 -5.81
N LYS A 145 -7.81 40.23 -4.73
CA LYS A 145 -7.14 40.15 -3.44
C LYS A 145 -7.84 39.15 -2.51
N TRP A 146 -7.01 38.36 -1.82
CA TRP A 146 -7.44 37.53 -0.70
C TRP A 146 -7.60 38.40 0.54
N ILE A 147 -8.69 38.21 1.27
CA ILE A 147 -8.92 38.84 2.56
C ILE A 147 -8.50 37.83 3.63
N GLN A 148 -7.54 38.24 4.45
CA GLN A 148 -7.02 37.49 5.58
C GLN A 148 -6.81 38.46 6.74
N LYS A 149 -6.67 37.91 7.95
CA LYS A 149 -6.29 38.67 9.14
C LYS A 149 -4.87 39.22 8.99
N ASP A 150 -4.69 40.52 9.23
CA ASP A 150 -3.38 41.18 9.20
C ASP A 150 -2.56 40.83 10.45
N LYS A 151 -1.28 41.28 10.50
CA LYS A 151 -0.37 41.04 11.64
C LYS A 151 -0.89 41.61 12.97
N ASP A 152 -1.75 42.60 12.90
CA ASP A 152 -2.38 43.27 14.05
C ASP A 152 -3.77 42.70 14.39
N ASP A 153 -4.10 41.52 13.87
CA ASP A 153 -5.36 40.82 14.13
C ASP A 153 -6.65 41.50 13.59
N GLU A 154 -6.51 42.54 12.78
CA GLU A 154 -7.62 43.25 12.12
C GLU A 154 -7.92 42.70 10.72
N TYR A 155 -9.15 42.85 10.24
CA TYR A 155 -9.57 42.48 8.89
C TYR A 155 -10.73 43.34 8.40
N ASP A 156 -10.73 43.67 7.11
CA ASP A 156 -11.75 44.52 6.50
C ASP A 156 -12.87 43.67 5.86
N LEU A 157 -14.01 43.59 6.54
CA LEU A 157 -15.22 42.95 6.02
C LEU A 157 -16.47 43.79 6.38
N PRO A 158 -17.46 43.89 5.47
CA PRO A 158 -18.69 44.64 5.73
C PRO A 158 -19.46 44.13 6.95
N ARG A 159 -20.05 45.05 7.71
CA ARG A 159 -20.88 44.75 8.90
C ARG A 159 -22.38 44.62 8.59
N HIS A 160 -22.76 44.76 7.33
CA HIS A 160 -24.14 44.62 6.84
C HIS A 160 -24.17 43.79 5.57
N HIS A 161 -25.32 43.19 5.26
CA HIS A 161 -25.50 42.43 4.04
C HIS A 161 -25.34 43.31 2.80
N ILE A 162 -24.41 42.95 1.91
CA ILE A 162 -24.20 43.62 0.62
C ILE A 162 -24.46 42.58 -0.49
N PRO A 163 -25.59 42.68 -1.24
CA PRO A 163 -25.94 41.70 -2.26
C PRO A 163 -24.93 41.55 -3.42
N SER A 164 -24.07 42.54 -3.63
CA SER A 164 -23.03 42.50 -4.67
C SER A 164 -21.79 41.70 -4.26
N MET A 165 -21.58 41.45 -2.96
CA MET A 165 -20.45 40.70 -2.44
C MET A 165 -20.78 39.22 -2.30
N VAL A 166 -20.38 38.45 -3.31
CA VAL A 166 -20.60 37.00 -3.37
C VAL A 166 -19.28 36.27 -3.16
N LEU A 167 -19.29 35.25 -2.32
CA LEU A 167 -18.10 34.46 -1.99
C LEU A 167 -17.80 33.46 -3.12
N GLU A 168 -16.58 33.49 -3.68
CA GLU A 168 -16.16 32.59 -4.75
C GLU A 168 -15.11 31.57 -4.30
N GLU A 169 -14.20 31.94 -3.40
CA GLU A 169 -13.15 31.04 -2.91
C GLU A 169 -12.99 31.14 -1.39
N VAL A 170 -12.86 30.00 -0.73
CA VAL A 170 -12.64 29.88 0.71
C VAL A 170 -11.49 28.92 0.98
N ARG A 171 -10.52 29.35 1.78
CA ARG A 171 -9.40 28.53 2.24
C ARG A 171 -9.38 28.47 3.75
N CYS A 172 -9.51 27.27 4.27
CA CYS A 172 -9.47 26.96 5.69
C CYS A 172 -8.14 26.29 6.09
N ASP A 173 -7.07 26.57 5.35
CA ASP A 173 -5.81 25.85 5.45
C ASP A 173 -5.14 26.09 6.81
N GLY A 174 -4.74 25.02 7.49
CA GLY A 174 -4.10 25.07 8.81
C GLY A 174 -4.98 25.56 9.97
N MET A 175 -6.30 25.68 9.75
CA MET A 175 -7.24 26.13 10.79
C MET A 175 -7.59 25.01 11.77
N THR A 176 -7.89 25.39 13.02
CA THR A 176 -8.49 24.47 14.01
C THR A 176 -10.01 24.54 13.93
N LEU A 177 -10.61 23.71 13.07
CA LEU A 177 -12.06 23.62 12.91
C LEU A 177 -12.66 22.53 13.82
N PHE A 178 -13.84 22.80 14.37
CA PHE A 178 -14.69 21.83 15.07
C PHE A 178 -15.92 21.51 14.21
N TYR A 179 -16.51 20.33 14.43
CA TYR A 179 -17.64 19.82 13.65
C TYR A 179 -18.83 20.79 13.65
N GLU A 180 -19.15 21.37 14.81
CA GLU A 180 -20.21 22.37 14.98
C GLU A 180 -19.95 23.66 14.18
N GLY A 181 -18.67 23.97 13.93
CA GLY A 181 -18.25 25.14 13.17
C GLY A 181 -18.56 25.06 11.68
N LEU A 182 -18.67 23.85 11.12
CA LEU A 182 -18.93 23.63 9.70
C LEU A 182 -20.33 24.10 9.28
N GLU A 183 -21.26 24.23 10.23
CA GLU A 183 -22.61 24.74 9.96
C GLU A 183 -22.60 26.23 9.57
N ASN A 184 -21.51 26.96 9.84
CA ASN A 184 -21.34 28.31 9.32
C ASN A 184 -21.02 28.33 7.82
N ILE A 185 -20.54 27.23 7.22
CA ILE A 185 -20.20 27.13 5.80
C ILE A 185 -21.37 26.48 5.05
N GLN A 186 -22.52 27.16 4.99
CA GLN A 186 -23.72 26.62 4.35
C GLN A 186 -24.33 27.60 3.33
N LYS A 187 -25.05 27.05 2.34
CA LYS A 187 -25.82 27.80 1.32
C LYS A 187 -24.99 28.76 0.46
N LEU A 188 -23.73 28.44 0.21
CA LEU A 188 -22.85 29.23 -0.64
C LEU A 188 -23.07 28.86 -2.11
N LEU A 189 -24.08 29.46 -2.73
CA LEU A 189 -24.57 29.07 -4.06
C LEU A 189 -23.55 29.27 -5.20
N ARG A 190 -22.56 30.15 -5.02
CA ARG A 190 -21.59 30.54 -6.06
C ARG A 190 -20.14 30.24 -5.68
N LEU A 191 -19.92 29.49 -4.60
CA LEU A 191 -18.59 29.07 -4.19
C LEU A 191 -18.00 28.09 -5.22
N LYS A 192 -16.82 28.39 -5.73
CA LYS A 192 -16.10 27.56 -6.71
C LYS A 192 -14.97 26.77 -6.09
N HIS A 193 -14.22 27.35 -5.15
CA HIS A 193 -13.06 26.70 -4.55
C HIS A 193 -13.20 26.63 -3.02
N LEU A 194 -12.95 25.44 -2.47
CA LEU A 194 -12.93 25.20 -1.04
C LEU A 194 -11.69 24.39 -0.66
N SER A 195 -10.96 24.82 0.37
CA SER A 195 -9.73 24.16 0.81
C SER A 195 -9.74 23.92 2.31
N PHE A 196 -9.35 22.71 2.72
CA PHE A 196 -9.16 22.27 4.10
C PHE A 196 -7.76 21.68 4.30
N GLU A 197 -6.75 22.27 3.67
CA GLU A 197 -5.40 21.71 3.69
C GLU A 197 -4.80 21.74 5.11
N ASN A 198 -4.21 20.63 5.55
CA ASN A 198 -3.60 20.49 6.87
C ASN A 198 -4.55 20.76 8.05
N VAL A 199 -5.84 20.48 7.89
CA VAL A 199 -6.81 20.54 8.99
C VAL A 199 -6.84 19.18 9.71
N ALA A 200 -6.06 19.08 10.78
CA ALA A 200 -5.78 17.81 11.47
C ALA A 200 -7.02 17.04 11.96
N ARG A 201 -8.12 17.73 12.29
CA ARG A 201 -9.36 17.12 12.79
C ARG A 201 -10.42 16.87 11.73
N PHE A 202 -10.13 17.16 10.47
CA PHE A 202 -11.08 16.98 9.39
C PHE A 202 -11.14 15.49 9.00
N ASP A 203 -12.20 14.80 9.42
CA ASP A 203 -12.43 13.37 9.17
C ASP A 203 -13.62 13.13 8.21
N ASP A 204 -14.02 11.86 8.05
CA ASP A 204 -15.14 11.45 7.20
C ASP A 204 -16.47 12.12 7.55
N TRP A 205 -16.73 12.40 8.84
CA TRP A 205 -17.96 13.05 9.30
C TRP A 205 -17.97 14.53 8.91
N TYR A 206 -16.81 15.18 8.96
CA TYR A 206 -16.65 16.57 8.52
C TYR A 206 -16.93 16.69 7.02
N LEU A 207 -16.42 15.74 6.23
CA LEU A 207 -16.68 15.72 4.79
C LEU A 207 -18.15 15.45 4.47
N ASP A 208 -18.81 14.50 5.17
CA ASP A 208 -20.24 14.22 4.97
C ASP A 208 -21.08 15.48 5.24
N ARG A 209 -20.76 16.23 6.30
CA ARG A 209 -21.44 17.50 6.63
C ARG A 209 -21.27 18.54 5.52
N ILE A 210 -20.04 18.75 5.03
CA ILE A 210 -19.77 19.69 3.93
C ILE A 210 -20.46 19.26 2.63
N SER A 211 -20.47 17.96 2.30
CA SER A 211 -21.16 17.44 1.11
C SER A 211 -22.69 17.61 1.20
N GLY A 212 -23.25 17.62 2.41
CA GLY A 212 -24.66 17.89 2.66
C GLY A 212 -25.02 19.38 2.67
N ASN A 213 -24.03 20.27 2.81
CA ASN A 213 -24.26 21.70 2.70
C ASN A 213 -24.50 22.06 1.21
N VAL A 214 -25.49 22.91 0.95
CA VAL A 214 -25.89 23.29 -0.42
C VAL A 214 -24.78 24.10 -1.09
N LEU A 215 -23.90 23.42 -1.84
CA LEU A 215 -22.73 23.97 -2.56
C LEU A 215 -22.78 23.59 -4.05
N PRO A 216 -23.76 24.10 -4.82
CA PRO A 216 -24.04 23.62 -6.17
C PRO A 216 -22.98 23.98 -7.21
N SER A 217 -22.17 25.01 -6.99
CA SER A 217 -21.16 25.50 -7.94
C SER A 217 -19.71 25.15 -7.57
N LEU A 218 -19.51 24.25 -6.59
CA LEU A 218 -18.17 23.91 -6.13
C LEU A 218 -17.42 23.09 -7.20
N GLU A 219 -16.32 23.64 -7.71
CA GLU A 219 -15.51 23.05 -8.77
C GLU A 219 -14.21 22.41 -8.24
N LYS A 220 -13.62 22.98 -7.19
CA LYS A 220 -12.35 22.52 -6.63
C LYS A 220 -12.45 22.32 -5.12
N LEU A 221 -12.09 21.13 -4.67
CA LEU A 221 -12.03 20.77 -3.25
C LEU A 221 -10.64 20.24 -2.90
N ASN A 222 -10.02 20.82 -1.89
CA ASN A 222 -8.71 20.39 -1.38
C ASN A 222 -8.83 19.80 0.02
N LEU A 223 -8.46 18.52 0.15
CA LEU A 223 -8.57 17.73 1.38
C LEU A 223 -7.20 17.17 1.80
N ARG A 224 -6.10 17.79 1.37
CA ARG A 224 -4.74 17.34 1.71
C ARG A 224 -4.42 17.51 3.19
N GLY A 225 -3.64 16.59 3.75
CA GLY A 225 -3.24 16.63 5.16
C GLY A 225 -4.41 16.49 6.14
N THR A 226 -5.51 15.85 5.69
CA THR A 226 -6.70 15.59 6.52
C THR A 226 -6.78 14.11 6.93
N ALA A 227 -7.62 13.79 7.91
CA ALA A 227 -7.81 12.44 8.44
C ALA A 227 -8.89 11.64 7.69
N ILE A 228 -9.16 11.98 6.42
CA ILE A 228 -10.22 11.38 5.61
C ILE A 228 -9.82 9.98 5.17
N THR A 229 -10.81 9.08 5.12
CA THR A 229 -10.69 7.72 4.62
C THR A 229 -11.43 7.51 3.30
N HIS A 230 -11.22 6.36 2.67
CA HIS A 230 -11.95 5.97 1.44
C HIS A 230 -13.48 5.95 1.66
N ARG A 231 -13.95 5.75 2.89
CA ARG A 231 -15.39 5.74 3.21
C ARG A 231 -15.99 7.14 3.09
N GLY A 232 -15.28 8.15 3.58
CA GLY A 232 -15.69 9.55 3.52
C GLY A 232 -15.83 10.04 2.10
N LEU A 233 -14.91 9.68 1.19
CA LEU A 233 -14.92 10.15 -0.20
C LEU A 233 -16.21 9.80 -0.96
N ASN A 234 -16.90 8.72 -0.60
CA ASN A 234 -18.17 8.36 -1.24
C ASN A 234 -19.21 9.47 -1.16
N CYS A 235 -19.25 10.30 -0.11
CA CYS A 235 -20.28 11.35 0.00
C CYS A 235 -20.17 12.47 -1.06
N LEU A 236 -19.05 12.52 -1.81
CA LEU A 236 -18.82 13.51 -2.85
C LEU A 236 -19.78 13.38 -4.06
N TYR A 237 -20.54 12.29 -4.18
CA TYR A 237 -21.64 12.21 -5.16
C TYR A 237 -22.70 13.31 -4.95
N ARG A 238 -22.74 13.97 -3.79
CA ARG A 238 -23.68 15.09 -3.55
C ARG A 238 -23.24 16.40 -4.23
N LEU A 239 -22.02 16.44 -4.78
CA LEU A 239 -21.39 17.63 -5.37
C LEU A 239 -21.18 17.44 -6.90
N PRO A 240 -22.23 17.61 -7.71
CA PRO A 240 -22.18 17.27 -9.15
C PRO A 240 -21.27 18.17 -9.98
N SER A 241 -20.97 19.39 -9.51
CA SER A 241 -20.14 20.36 -10.23
C SER A 241 -18.64 20.23 -9.96
N LEU A 242 -18.24 19.26 -9.12
CA LEU A 242 -16.85 19.08 -8.72
C LEU A 242 -16.00 18.59 -9.90
N LYS A 243 -14.92 19.29 -10.21
CA LYS A 243 -14.00 18.99 -11.32
C LYS A 243 -12.64 18.52 -10.81
N VAL A 244 -12.17 19.07 -9.69
CA VAL A 244 -10.83 18.77 -9.16
C VAL A 244 -10.93 18.46 -7.67
N LEU A 245 -10.50 17.26 -7.30
CA LEU A 245 -10.35 16.85 -5.91
C LEU A 245 -8.85 16.65 -5.60
N LEU A 246 -8.34 17.34 -4.59
CA LEU A 246 -6.95 17.18 -4.15
C LEU A 246 -6.90 16.32 -2.88
N VAL A 247 -6.18 15.20 -2.95
CA VAL A 247 -5.95 14.27 -1.83
C VAL A 247 -4.45 13.96 -1.72
N ASP A 248 -4.03 13.36 -0.61
CA ASP A 248 -2.61 13.05 -0.37
C ASP A 248 -2.13 11.88 -1.25
N ASP A 249 -2.74 10.71 -1.12
CA ASP A 249 -2.34 9.50 -1.87
C ASP A 249 -3.57 8.72 -2.37
N PRO A 250 -3.95 8.88 -3.66
CA PRO A 250 -5.08 8.20 -4.26
C PRO A 250 -4.84 6.71 -4.52
N GLU A 251 -3.60 6.22 -4.37
CA GLU A 251 -3.23 4.84 -4.66
C GLU A 251 -2.83 4.04 -3.41
N LYS A 252 -3.01 4.60 -2.22
CA LYS A 252 -2.57 4.02 -0.95
C LYS A 252 -3.07 2.59 -0.71
N ASP A 253 -4.32 2.31 -1.06
CA ASP A 253 -4.99 1.02 -0.83
C ASP A 253 -5.94 0.68 -2.00
N ILE A 254 -6.23 -0.61 -2.18
CA ILE A 254 -7.17 -1.13 -3.18
C ILE A 254 -8.54 -0.48 -3.03
N HIS A 255 -9.01 -0.31 -1.79
CA HIS A 255 -10.28 0.36 -1.50
C HIS A 255 -10.26 1.83 -1.93
N TRP A 256 -9.11 2.49 -1.85
CA TRP A 256 -8.96 3.87 -2.30
C TRP A 256 -9.04 3.96 -3.83
N LYS A 257 -8.32 3.08 -4.53
CA LYS A 257 -8.37 2.98 -6.00
C LYS A 257 -9.77 2.71 -6.51
N LEU A 258 -10.49 1.78 -5.87
CA LEU A 258 -11.88 1.47 -6.22
C LEU A 258 -12.80 2.69 -6.01
N THR A 259 -12.65 3.39 -4.88
CA THR A 259 -13.48 4.55 -4.57
C THR A 259 -13.24 5.69 -5.56
N VAL A 260 -11.98 5.96 -5.92
CA VAL A 260 -11.63 6.95 -6.94
C VAL A 260 -12.26 6.56 -8.29
N ALA A 261 -12.12 5.31 -8.71
CA ALA A 261 -12.72 4.84 -9.96
C ALA A 261 -14.25 4.98 -9.97
N MET A 262 -14.93 4.69 -8.85
CA MET A 262 -16.38 4.88 -8.72
C MET A 262 -16.80 6.35 -8.81
N LEU A 263 -16.00 7.26 -8.24
CA LEU A 263 -16.27 8.70 -8.30
C LEU A 263 -16.05 9.26 -9.72
N GLU A 264 -15.02 8.78 -10.42
CA GLU A 264 -14.75 9.14 -11.82
C GLU A 264 -15.81 8.56 -12.77
N GLU A 265 -16.35 7.37 -12.49
CA GLU A 265 -17.49 6.81 -13.21
C GLU A 265 -18.76 7.64 -12.99
N TRP A 266 -19.00 8.10 -11.75
CA TRP A 266 -20.17 8.90 -11.41
C TRP A 266 -20.11 10.32 -11.99
N ASN A 267 -18.94 10.96 -11.98
CA ASN A 267 -18.70 12.25 -12.61
C ASN A 267 -17.47 12.20 -13.54
N PRO A 268 -17.67 12.02 -14.85
CA PRO A 268 -16.57 11.92 -15.83
C PRO A 268 -15.68 13.16 -15.92
N ASN A 269 -16.12 14.32 -15.41
CA ASN A 269 -15.34 15.56 -15.40
C ASN A 269 -14.51 15.73 -14.11
N LEU A 270 -14.68 14.84 -13.12
CA LEU A 270 -13.92 14.86 -11.88
C LEU A 270 -12.54 14.24 -12.10
N ARG A 271 -11.49 14.92 -11.64
CA ARG A 271 -10.13 14.40 -11.57
C ARG A 271 -9.63 14.43 -10.13
N VAL A 272 -9.19 13.28 -9.63
CA VAL A 272 -8.62 13.14 -8.29
C VAL A 272 -7.10 13.23 -8.38
N VAL A 273 -6.53 14.32 -7.87
CA VAL A 273 -5.12 14.68 -8.09
C VAL A 273 -4.33 14.59 -6.78
N SER A 274 -3.31 13.73 -6.77
CA SER A 274 -2.31 13.65 -5.68
C SER A 274 -1.26 14.75 -5.77
N MET A 275 -0.56 15.06 -4.66
CA MET A 275 0.72 15.78 -4.75
C MET A 275 1.72 15.02 -5.66
N ASN A 276 1.58 13.70 -5.77
CA ASN A 276 2.35 12.85 -6.67
C ASN A 276 1.90 12.91 -8.13
N GLU A 277 0.84 13.62 -8.52
CA GLU A 277 0.49 13.79 -9.95
C GLU A 277 1.10 15.07 -10.58
N MET A 278 1.81 15.87 -9.78
CA MET A 278 2.88 16.74 -10.31
C MET A 278 4.20 15.97 -10.48
N SER A 279 4.19 14.63 -10.35
CA SER A 279 5.39 13.81 -10.53
C SER A 279 5.69 13.57 -12.00
N ILE A 280 6.98 13.55 -12.27
CA ILE A 280 7.51 13.01 -13.52
C ILE A 280 7.40 11.49 -13.41
N THR A 281 6.62 10.87 -14.29
CA THR A 281 6.60 9.41 -14.43
C THR A 281 7.61 9.01 -15.50
N VAL A 282 8.46 8.02 -15.18
CA VAL A 282 9.50 7.51 -16.09
C VAL A 282 9.28 6.03 -16.31
N GLU A 283 9.23 5.62 -17.57
CA GLU A 283 9.11 4.23 -17.99
C GLU A 283 10.18 3.88 -19.03
N ILE A 284 10.88 2.76 -18.84
CA ILE A 284 11.88 2.26 -19.79
C ILE A 284 11.25 1.09 -20.53
N LYS A 285 10.89 1.30 -21.80
CA LYS A 285 10.26 0.29 -22.66
C LYS A 285 11.31 -0.34 -23.56
N LEU A 286 11.61 -1.61 -23.32
CA LEU A 286 12.46 -2.41 -24.20
C LEU A 286 11.69 -2.81 -25.46
N ARG A 287 12.36 -2.78 -26.62
CA ARG A 287 11.77 -3.21 -27.90
C ARG A 287 11.38 -4.69 -27.91
N ARG A 288 12.10 -5.54 -27.16
CA ARG A 288 11.88 -6.99 -27.09
C ARG A 288 11.02 -7.34 -25.87
N ALA A 289 9.83 -7.89 -26.10
CA ALA A 289 8.84 -8.15 -25.05
C ALA A 289 9.29 -9.17 -23.99
N ASN A 290 10.02 -10.22 -24.39
CA ASN A 290 10.51 -11.24 -23.46
C ASN A 290 11.71 -10.77 -22.62
N LYS A 291 12.32 -9.63 -22.95
CA LYS A 291 13.49 -9.04 -22.27
C LYS A 291 14.71 -9.98 -22.18
N VAL A 292 14.80 -10.99 -23.05
CA VAL A 292 15.94 -11.92 -23.12
C VAL A 292 16.84 -11.49 -24.26
N TYR A 293 18.14 -11.44 -24.03
CA TYR A 293 19.16 -11.05 -24.99
C TYR A 293 20.36 -12.01 -24.97
N TYR A 294 21.14 -12.01 -26.05
CA TYR A 294 22.38 -12.76 -26.18
C TYR A 294 23.58 -11.83 -26.28
N GLU A 295 24.76 -12.33 -25.93
CA GLU A 295 26.02 -11.61 -26.17
C GLU A 295 26.16 -11.23 -27.66
N GLY A 296 26.61 -9.99 -27.90
CA GLY A 296 26.74 -9.39 -29.22
C GLY A 296 25.46 -8.77 -29.79
N GLU A 297 24.31 -8.93 -29.14
CA GLU A 297 23.08 -8.23 -29.55
C GLU A 297 23.03 -6.79 -29.04
N THR A 298 22.12 -5.97 -29.59
CA THR A 298 21.87 -4.61 -29.13
C THR A 298 20.59 -4.55 -28.31
N VAL A 299 20.66 -4.01 -27.09
CA VAL A 299 19.47 -3.66 -26.30
C VAL A 299 18.98 -2.29 -26.76
N SER A 300 17.76 -2.26 -27.31
CA SER A 300 17.13 -1.05 -27.84
C SER A 300 15.74 -0.85 -27.24
N GLY A 301 15.30 0.41 -27.18
CA GLY A 301 14.02 0.76 -26.60
C GLY A 301 13.77 2.26 -26.59
N VAL A 302 12.76 2.67 -25.83
CA VAL A 302 12.41 4.07 -25.59
C VAL A 302 12.26 4.32 -24.10
N VAL A 303 12.82 5.44 -23.62
CA VAL A 303 12.51 5.98 -22.29
C VAL A 303 11.37 6.97 -22.47
N GLN A 304 10.20 6.63 -21.93
CA GLN A 304 9.04 7.49 -21.93
C GLN A 304 8.98 8.27 -20.62
N ILE A 305 8.91 9.59 -20.74
CA ILE A 305 8.81 10.52 -19.62
C ILE A 305 7.49 11.27 -19.75
N VAL A 306 6.62 11.15 -18.75
CA VAL A 306 5.33 11.84 -18.69
C VAL A 306 5.37 12.89 -17.58
N CYS A 307 5.09 14.14 -17.94
CA CYS A 307 5.11 15.28 -17.03
C CYS A 307 3.73 15.92 -16.92
N GLY A 308 3.20 16.02 -15.69
CA GLY A 308 1.96 16.76 -15.40
C GLY A 308 2.12 18.29 -15.40
N SER A 309 3.35 18.79 -15.32
CA SER A 309 3.69 20.22 -15.36
C SER A 309 5.05 20.46 -16.01
N GLU A 310 5.29 21.68 -16.52
CA GLU A 310 6.60 22.07 -17.06
C GLU A 310 7.67 21.88 -15.98
N THR A 311 8.64 20.98 -16.22
CA THR A 311 9.59 20.56 -15.18
C THR A 311 11.03 20.83 -15.60
N LYS A 312 11.76 21.62 -14.82
CA LYS A 312 13.20 21.84 -14.97
C LYS A 312 13.99 20.59 -14.55
N HIS A 313 14.99 20.23 -15.35
CA HIS A 313 15.93 19.15 -15.08
C HIS A 313 17.36 19.57 -15.46
N ASP A 314 18.34 19.00 -14.76
CA ASP A 314 19.78 19.25 -14.94
C ASP A 314 20.44 18.11 -15.74
N GLY A 315 19.69 17.55 -16.69
CA GLY A 315 20.10 16.44 -17.55
C GLY A 315 19.36 15.14 -17.28
N ILE A 316 19.16 14.37 -18.36
CA ILE A 316 18.57 13.03 -18.34
C ILE A 316 19.62 12.07 -18.87
N THR A 317 19.99 11.08 -18.05
CA THR A 317 21.03 10.10 -18.39
C THR A 317 20.47 8.69 -18.31
N LEU A 318 20.83 7.84 -19.27
CA LEU A 318 20.53 6.42 -19.26
C LEU A 318 21.82 5.63 -19.14
N ALA A 319 21.92 4.76 -18.15
CA ALA A 319 23.06 3.88 -17.94
C ALA A 319 22.68 2.42 -18.21
N LEU A 320 23.52 1.71 -18.96
CA LEU A 320 23.53 0.26 -19.07
C LEU A 320 24.55 -0.29 -18.08
N GLU A 321 24.04 -1.03 -17.09
CA GLU A 321 24.81 -1.59 -15.99
C GLU A 321 24.70 -3.12 -15.99
N GLY A 322 25.84 -3.79 -15.89
CA GLY A 322 25.92 -5.23 -15.76
C GLY A 322 27.04 -5.59 -14.80
N SER A 323 26.76 -6.36 -13.77
CA SER A 323 27.76 -6.72 -12.76
C SER A 323 27.55 -8.11 -12.18
N VAL A 324 28.65 -8.70 -11.72
CA VAL A 324 28.66 -9.86 -10.83
C VAL A 324 28.92 -9.36 -9.42
N ASN A 325 27.93 -9.49 -8.56
CA ASN A 325 28.06 -9.23 -7.14
C ASN A 325 28.42 -10.55 -6.45
N LEU A 326 29.48 -10.51 -5.64
CA LEU A 326 29.97 -11.65 -4.90
C LEU A 326 29.81 -11.35 -3.41
N GLN A 327 29.26 -12.31 -2.66
CA GLN A 327 29.09 -12.25 -1.21
C GLN A 327 29.76 -13.47 -0.59
N ILE A 328 30.37 -13.30 0.59
CA ILE A 328 31.02 -14.39 1.34
C ILE A 328 30.08 -14.87 2.44
N SER A 329 30.14 -16.16 2.76
CA SER A 329 29.33 -16.82 3.79
C SER A 329 29.75 -16.49 5.22
N ASN A 330 28.76 -16.12 6.05
CA ASN A 330 28.94 -15.78 7.46
C ASN A 330 29.45 -16.94 8.33
N LYS A 331 29.47 -18.18 7.80
CA LYS A 331 29.95 -19.36 8.52
C LYS A 331 31.47 -19.31 8.78
N ASN A 332 32.22 -18.54 8.00
CA ASN A 332 33.68 -18.47 8.06
C ASN A 332 34.20 -17.14 8.66
N VAL A 333 33.35 -16.39 9.38
CA VAL A 333 33.60 -15.01 9.85
C VAL A 333 34.80 -14.88 10.79
N GLY A 334 35.18 -15.93 11.53
CA GLY A 334 36.30 -15.88 12.47
C GLY A 334 37.71 -15.89 11.85
N ILE A 335 37.85 -16.27 10.57
CA ILE A 335 39.16 -16.39 9.89
C ILE A 335 39.33 -15.33 8.79
N PHE A 336 38.22 -14.75 8.32
CA PHE A 336 38.17 -13.98 7.06
C PHE A 336 37.44 -12.63 7.19
N GLU A 337 37.43 -12.03 8.39
CA GLU A 337 36.79 -10.73 8.65
C GLU A 337 37.30 -9.59 7.73
N ALA A 338 38.57 -9.66 7.30
CA ALA A 338 39.16 -8.74 6.32
C ALA A 338 38.66 -8.95 4.87
N LEU A 339 38.09 -10.13 4.52
CA LEU A 339 37.63 -10.44 3.17
C LEU A 339 36.28 -9.80 2.82
N TYR A 340 35.40 -9.59 3.81
CA TYR A 340 34.07 -9.03 3.56
C TYR A 340 34.11 -7.64 2.90
N ASN A 341 35.12 -6.85 3.25
CA ASN A 341 35.28 -5.49 2.75
C ASN A 341 36.09 -5.42 1.43
N SER A 342 36.68 -6.52 0.97
CA SER A 342 37.60 -6.54 -0.18
C SER A 342 36.99 -7.09 -1.47
N VAL A 343 35.86 -7.81 -1.39
CA VAL A 343 35.19 -8.36 -2.58
C VAL A 343 34.41 -7.27 -3.33
N LYS A 344 35.05 -6.68 -4.33
CA LYS A 344 34.41 -5.68 -5.21
C LYS A 344 33.56 -6.36 -6.28
N PRO A 345 32.38 -5.82 -6.62
CA PRO A 345 31.60 -6.29 -7.75
C PRO A 345 32.40 -6.27 -9.06
N ILE A 346 32.33 -7.35 -9.83
CA ILE A 346 32.95 -7.42 -11.15
C ILE A 346 32.03 -6.70 -12.13
N THR A 347 32.49 -5.58 -12.68
CA THR A 347 31.70 -4.81 -13.65
C THR A 347 31.87 -5.42 -15.04
N LEU A 348 30.79 -5.94 -15.63
CA LEU A 348 30.74 -6.50 -16.97
C LEU A 348 30.34 -5.44 -18.01
N LEU A 349 29.34 -4.62 -17.67
CA LEU A 349 28.84 -3.53 -18.51
C LEU A 349 28.70 -2.26 -17.67
N ASN A 350 29.19 -1.15 -18.21
CA ASN A 350 28.99 0.18 -17.65
C ASN A 350 29.12 1.19 -18.79
N GLN A 351 28.01 1.38 -19.52
CA GLN A 351 27.89 2.36 -20.60
C GLN A 351 26.83 3.40 -20.20
N HIS A 352 26.99 4.64 -20.62
CA HIS A 352 26.02 5.70 -20.36
C HIS A 352 25.74 6.50 -21.63
N THR A 353 24.55 7.05 -21.72
CA THR A 353 24.13 7.94 -22.82
C THR A 353 23.27 9.05 -22.25
N ASP A 354 23.60 10.28 -22.60
CA ASP A 354 22.82 11.46 -22.24
C ASP A 354 21.64 11.56 -23.20
N LEU A 355 20.42 11.35 -22.69
CA LEU A 355 19.19 11.44 -23.49
C LEU A 355 18.80 12.89 -23.75
N ALA A 356 19.07 13.77 -22.78
CA ALA A 356 18.82 15.21 -22.91
C ALA A 356 19.76 16.02 -22.00
N PRO A 357 20.29 17.17 -22.48
CA PRO A 357 21.02 18.12 -21.65
C PRO A 357 20.09 18.83 -20.65
N SER A 358 20.64 19.65 -19.77
CA SER A 358 19.85 20.48 -18.85
C SER A 358 18.83 21.33 -19.58
N GLY A 359 17.60 21.34 -19.11
CA GLY A 359 16.48 21.95 -19.83
C GLY A 359 15.16 21.88 -19.09
N LYS A 360 14.09 22.01 -19.86
CA LYS A 360 12.71 21.91 -19.36
C LYS A 360 11.97 20.83 -20.13
N LEU A 361 11.29 19.96 -19.40
CA LEU A 361 10.34 19.00 -19.96
C LEU A 361 8.97 19.67 -20.11
N PRO A 362 8.40 19.77 -21.32
CA PRO A 362 7.03 20.23 -21.51
C PRO A 362 6.00 19.31 -20.87
N ILE A 363 4.78 19.82 -20.73
CA ILE A 363 3.62 19.06 -20.26
C ILE A 363 3.28 17.99 -21.30
N GLY A 364 3.03 16.75 -20.85
CA GLY A 364 2.69 15.62 -21.72
C GLY A 364 3.75 14.52 -21.70
N ALA A 365 3.71 13.65 -22.73
CA ALA A 365 4.63 12.53 -22.88
C ALA A 365 5.73 12.84 -23.89
N ILE A 366 6.97 12.49 -23.55
CA ILE A 366 8.15 12.62 -24.41
C ILE A 366 8.87 11.28 -24.42
N GLU A 367 9.40 10.89 -25.56
CA GLU A 367 10.09 9.62 -25.74
C GLU A 367 11.53 9.85 -26.20
N PHE A 368 12.47 9.18 -25.55
CA PHE A 368 13.88 9.20 -25.89
C PHE A 368 14.31 7.80 -26.34
N PRO A 369 14.58 7.58 -27.64
CA PRO A 369 15.08 6.31 -28.13
C PRO A 369 16.51 6.08 -27.64
N PHE A 370 16.86 4.82 -27.38
CA PHE A 370 18.21 4.43 -27.00
C PHE A 370 18.60 3.08 -27.60
N GLU A 371 19.89 2.88 -27.78
CA GLU A 371 20.49 1.62 -28.22
C GLU A 371 21.85 1.41 -27.53
N PHE A 372 22.07 0.23 -26.95
CA PHE A 372 23.37 -0.14 -26.39
C PHE A 372 23.82 -1.53 -26.89
N PRO A 373 25.06 -1.68 -27.37
CA PRO A 373 25.61 -2.98 -27.73
C PRO A 373 25.98 -3.80 -26.48
N LEU A 374 25.52 -5.05 -26.41
CA LEU A 374 25.83 -6.01 -25.34
C LEU A 374 27.16 -6.70 -25.62
N ILE A 375 28.24 -5.93 -25.51
CA ILE A 375 29.62 -6.41 -25.66
C ILE A 375 30.37 -6.02 -24.40
N CYS A 376 31.07 -6.96 -23.77
CA CYS A 376 31.92 -6.69 -22.62
C CYS A 376 33.28 -6.13 -23.09
N PRO A 377 33.57 -4.81 -22.95
CA PRO A 377 34.78 -4.23 -23.51
C PRO A 377 36.02 -4.51 -22.64
N LYS A 378 35.84 -4.77 -21.35
CA LYS A 378 36.90 -5.04 -20.37
C LYS A 378 37.00 -6.53 -20.09
N GLU A 379 38.11 -6.98 -19.50
CA GLU A 379 38.20 -8.36 -18.96
C GLU A 379 37.02 -8.62 -18.03
N PRO A 380 36.28 -9.75 -18.17
CA PRO A 380 36.66 -11.01 -18.82
C PRO A 380 36.37 -11.12 -20.33
N LYS A 381 35.94 -10.04 -21.00
CA LYS A 381 35.56 -10.01 -22.43
C LYS A 381 34.43 -10.98 -22.81
N THR A 382 33.62 -11.35 -21.82
CA THR A 382 32.42 -12.16 -22.04
C THR A 382 31.31 -11.73 -21.08
N LEU A 383 30.06 -11.84 -21.53
CA LEU A 383 28.87 -11.65 -20.68
C LEU A 383 28.40 -12.99 -20.16
N TYR A 384 28.15 -13.07 -18.86
CA TYR A 384 27.64 -14.27 -18.23
C TYR A 384 26.11 -14.32 -18.26
N GLU A 385 25.56 -15.53 -18.19
CA GLU A 385 24.12 -15.70 -18.06
C GLU A 385 23.60 -15.11 -16.74
N THR A 386 22.43 -14.46 -16.79
CA THR A 386 21.79 -13.86 -15.61
C THR A 386 21.46 -14.94 -14.57
N TYR A 387 21.90 -14.72 -13.34
CA TYR A 387 21.84 -15.72 -12.27
C TYR A 387 21.66 -15.04 -10.91
N HIS A 388 20.74 -15.57 -10.09
CA HIS A 388 20.44 -15.03 -8.77
C HIS A 388 20.74 -16.08 -7.69
N GLY A 389 21.99 -16.08 -7.23
CA GLY A 389 22.53 -16.92 -6.16
C GLY A 389 22.32 -16.37 -4.74
N VAL A 390 22.85 -17.07 -3.73
CA VAL A 390 23.06 -16.48 -2.40
C VAL A 390 24.35 -15.68 -2.43
N PHE A 391 25.42 -16.29 -2.97
CA PHE A 391 26.77 -15.76 -2.90
C PHE A 391 27.24 -15.17 -4.23
N VAL A 392 26.68 -15.58 -5.35
CA VAL A 392 26.97 -15.03 -6.68
C VAL A 392 25.69 -14.48 -7.30
N ASN A 393 25.67 -13.20 -7.67
CA ASN A 393 24.51 -12.58 -8.31
C ASN A 393 24.95 -11.83 -9.57
N ILE A 394 24.47 -12.28 -10.74
CA ILE A 394 24.80 -11.74 -12.06
C ILE A 394 23.56 -11.02 -12.59
N THR A 395 23.63 -9.69 -12.63
CA THR A 395 22.48 -8.84 -12.97
C THR A 395 22.79 -7.86 -14.09
N TYR A 396 21.79 -7.61 -14.94
CA TYR A 396 21.84 -6.62 -16.02
C TYR A 396 20.62 -5.71 -15.97
N MET A 397 20.84 -4.39 -16.05
CA MET A 397 19.78 -3.40 -15.96
C MET A 397 20.10 -2.11 -16.72
N LEU A 398 19.03 -1.43 -17.11
CA LEU A 398 19.05 -0.04 -17.54
C LEU A 398 18.62 0.84 -16.37
N ARG A 399 19.33 1.95 -16.14
CA ARG A 399 19.01 2.94 -15.12
C ARG A 399 18.89 4.31 -15.74
N CYS A 400 17.67 4.85 -15.76
CA CYS A 400 17.41 6.22 -16.17
C CYS A 400 17.42 7.13 -14.94
N ASP A 401 18.27 8.15 -14.97
CA ASP A 401 18.36 9.19 -13.95
C ASP A 401 17.94 10.53 -14.54
N ILE A 402 16.95 11.18 -13.93
CA ILE A 402 16.59 12.57 -14.19
C ILE A 402 17.11 13.40 -13.03
N LYS A 403 18.21 14.12 -13.26
CA LYS A 403 18.76 15.05 -12.28
C LYS A 403 17.86 16.28 -12.24
N ARG A 404 17.47 16.72 -11.04
CA ARG A 404 16.68 17.93 -10.83
C ARG A 404 17.50 18.90 -9.98
N SER A 405 17.04 20.15 -9.91
CA SER A 405 17.69 21.18 -9.10
C SER A 405 17.88 20.74 -7.66
N PHE A 406 18.88 21.27 -6.96
CA PHE A 406 19.31 20.87 -5.61
C PHE A 406 18.19 20.74 -4.56
N LEU A 407 17.07 21.48 -4.73
CA LEU A 407 15.92 21.45 -3.82
C LEU A 407 14.90 20.34 -4.15
N ALA A 408 15.00 19.70 -5.31
CA ALA A 408 14.09 18.65 -5.79
C ALA A 408 14.81 17.30 -5.86
N LYS A 409 14.19 16.25 -5.31
CA LYS A 409 14.70 14.88 -5.37
C LYS A 409 14.84 14.43 -6.83
N SER A 410 15.98 13.84 -7.19
CA SER A 410 16.17 13.22 -8.50
C SER A 410 15.20 12.05 -8.69
N VAL A 411 14.77 11.86 -9.94
CA VAL A 411 13.88 10.75 -10.30
C VAL A 411 14.74 9.66 -10.93
N GLN A 412 14.61 8.43 -10.46
CA GLN A 412 15.36 7.30 -10.98
C GLN A 412 14.40 6.17 -11.34
N LYS A 413 14.63 5.52 -12.47
CA LYS A 413 13.90 4.33 -12.90
C LYS A 413 14.87 3.27 -13.37
N THR A 414 14.70 2.05 -12.90
CA THR A 414 15.49 0.89 -13.33
C THR A 414 14.63 -0.13 -14.07
N GLN A 415 15.21 -0.78 -15.08
CA GLN A 415 14.59 -1.87 -15.82
C GLN A 415 15.62 -2.98 -16.03
N GLN A 416 15.41 -4.10 -15.34
CA GLN A 416 16.22 -5.31 -15.52
C GLN A 416 15.85 -6.04 -16.81
N PHE A 417 16.84 -6.73 -17.38
CA PHE A 417 16.67 -7.64 -18.51
C PHE A 417 17.60 -8.85 -18.33
N ILE A 418 17.38 -9.89 -19.12
CA ILE A 418 18.05 -11.18 -18.96
C ILE A 418 19.02 -11.39 -20.12
N ILE A 419 20.25 -11.78 -19.79
CA ILE A 419 21.22 -12.32 -20.74
C ILE A 419 21.25 -13.83 -20.62
N GLN A 420 21.20 -14.54 -21.76
CA GLN A 420 21.34 -15.99 -21.86
C GLN A 420 22.46 -16.36 -22.80
N TYR A 421 23.07 -17.53 -22.60
CA TYR A 421 23.95 -18.10 -23.61
C TYR A 421 23.15 -18.58 -24.82
N ARG A 422 23.78 -18.50 -26.00
CA ARG A 422 23.20 -19.08 -27.20
C ARG A 422 23.11 -20.60 -27.05
N PRO A 423 22.02 -21.24 -27.48
CA PRO A 423 21.90 -22.68 -27.40
C PRO A 423 23.02 -23.38 -28.19
N VAL A 424 23.66 -24.37 -27.57
CA VAL A 424 24.69 -25.22 -28.17
C VAL A 424 24.02 -26.49 -28.71
N VAL A 425 24.69 -27.19 -29.63
CA VAL A 425 24.23 -28.48 -30.17
C VAL A 425 24.01 -29.47 -29.04
N GLU A 426 22.86 -30.16 -29.08
CA GLU A 426 22.52 -31.19 -28.12
C GLU A 426 23.42 -32.43 -28.30
N HIS A 427 24.04 -32.86 -27.21
CA HIS A 427 24.79 -34.12 -27.17
C HIS A 427 23.83 -35.27 -26.79
N PRO A 428 24.07 -36.50 -27.26
CA PRO A 428 23.26 -37.63 -26.86
C PRO A 428 23.32 -37.81 -25.33
N PRO A 429 22.17 -38.04 -24.67
CA PRO A 429 22.13 -38.22 -23.23
C PRO A 429 22.99 -39.42 -22.83
N LYS A 430 23.75 -39.26 -21.74
CA LYS A 430 24.56 -40.33 -21.17
C LYS A 430 23.88 -40.84 -19.92
N GLU A 431 23.19 -41.97 -20.07
CA GLU A 431 22.52 -42.62 -18.95
C GLU A 431 23.53 -42.99 -17.86
N VAL A 432 23.17 -42.70 -16.62
CA VAL A 432 23.97 -43.01 -15.43
C VAL A 432 23.18 -43.97 -14.56
N GLN A 433 23.68 -45.20 -14.44
CA GLN A 433 23.12 -46.19 -13.52
C GLN A 433 23.75 -46.06 -12.15
N PHE A 434 22.94 -46.19 -11.10
CA PHE A 434 23.43 -46.14 -9.73
C PHE A 434 22.81 -47.25 -8.88
N SER A 435 23.54 -47.67 -7.85
CA SER A 435 23.10 -48.66 -6.86
C SER A 435 23.61 -48.29 -5.49
N ILE A 436 22.68 -48.16 -4.54
CA ILE A 436 22.91 -47.74 -3.16
C ILE A 436 22.60 -48.94 -2.26
N SER A 437 23.62 -49.36 -1.52
CA SER A 437 23.53 -50.39 -0.49
C SER A 437 24.50 -50.04 0.65
N PRO A 438 24.37 -50.66 1.84
CA PRO A 438 25.31 -50.45 2.93
C PRO A 438 26.79 -50.69 2.56
N ASP A 439 27.05 -51.53 1.55
CA ASP A 439 28.39 -51.82 1.05
C ASP A 439 28.97 -50.71 0.18
N THR A 440 28.12 -49.97 -0.55
CA THR A 440 28.54 -48.85 -1.41
C THR A 440 28.70 -47.54 -0.65
N LEU A 441 28.12 -47.42 0.56
CA LEU A 441 28.29 -46.24 1.41
C LEU A 441 29.72 -46.15 1.98
N GLN A 442 30.35 -44.98 1.82
CA GLN A 442 31.68 -44.66 2.36
C GLN A 442 31.66 -44.43 3.90
N LYS A 443 31.19 -45.42 4.67
CA LYS A 443 31.14 -45.38 6.15
C LYS A 443 32.06 -46.40 6.81
N THR A 444 32.48 -46.09 8.05
CA THR A 444 33.41 -46.90 8.85
C THR A 444 32.79 -48.26 9.20
N ALA A 445 33.58 -49.33 9.30
CA ALA A 445 33.08 -50.69 9.54
C ALA A 445 32.18 -50.85 10.78
N LYS A 446 32.38 -50.02 11.83
CA LYS A 446 31.52 -50.00 13.03
C LYS A 446 30.15 -49.37 12.79
N GLU A 447 30.06 -48.38 11.91
CA GLU A 447 28.82 -47.68 11.57
C GLU A 447 27.96 -48.51 10.61
N ARG A 448 28.57 -49.40 9.82
CA ARG A 448 27.87 -50.33 8.91
C ARG A 448 26.94 -51.32 9.62
N ILE A 449 27.22 -51.65 10.88
CA ILE A 449 26.44 -52.61 11.67
C ILE A 449 25.09 -51.99 12.09
N SER A 450 25.00 -50.66 12.20
CA SER A 450 23.77 -49.95 12.55
C SER A 450 22.98 -49.44 11.33
N ILE A 451 23.41 -49.78 10.11
CA ILE A 451 22.71 -49.39 8.87
C ILE A 451 21.69 -50.47 8.56
N PRO A 452 20.42 -50.12 8.29
CA PRO A 452 19.44 -51.10 7.83
C PRO A 452 19.93 -51.75 6.53
N ARG A 453 19.68 -53.05 6.31
CA ARG A 453 20.00 -53.62 4.99
C ARG A 453 18.96 -53.18 3.98
N PHE A 454 19.45 -52.58 2.90
CA PHE A 454 18.64 -52.18 1.77
C PHE A 454 19.42 -52.30 0.47
N LEU A 455 18.69 -52.37 -0.63
CA LEU A 455 19.20 -52.28 -1.98
C LEU A 455 18.25 -51.39 -2.79
N ILE A 456 18.75 -50.25 -3.21
CA ILE A 456 18.02 -49.28 -4.03
C ILE A 456 18.87 -49.02 -5.26
N SER A 457 18.29 -49.08 -6.44
CA SER A 457 18.99 -48.78 -7.69
C SER A 457 18.16 -47.84 -8.55
N GLY A 458 18.79 -47.24 -9.54
CA GLY A 458 18.08 -46.39 -10.46
C GLY A 458 18.91 -46.00 -11.66
N THR A 459 18.29 -45.21 -12.51
CA THR A 459 18.88 -44.67 -13.74
C THR A 459 18.59 -43.18 -13.79
N LEU A 460 19.61 -42.36 -14.07
CA LEU A 460 19.45 -40.97 -14.45
C LEU A 460 19.62 -40.87 -15.95
N ASP A 461 18.77 -40.12 -16.63
CA ASP A 461 18.78 -40.05 -18.09
C ASP A 461 20.05 -39.33 -18.58
N SER A 462 20.53 -38.32 -17.85
CA SER A 462 21.80 -37.64 -18.11
C SER A 462 22.31 -36.88 -16.88
N THR A 463 23.63 -36.72 -16.77
CA THR A 463 24.26 -35.73 -15.87
C THR A 463 24.65 -34.45 -16.59
N ASP A 464 24.63 -34.44 -17.93
CA ASP A 464 24.73 -33.24 -18.77
C ASP A 464 23.31 -32.82 -19.19
N CYS A 465 22.77 -31.80 -18.54
CA CYS A 465 21.35 -31.45 -18.60
C CYS A 465 21.14 -30.06 -19.19
N CYS A 466 20.07 -29.89 -19.95
CA CYS A 466 19.66 -28.58 -20.42
C CYS A 466 18.87 -27.84 -19.34
N VAL A 467 19.24 -26.58 -19.04
CA VAL A 467 18.57 -25.73 -18.03
C VAL A 467 17.07 -25.55 -18.29
N THR A 468 16.62 -25.69 -19.54
CA THR A 468 15.21 -25.54 -19.93
C THR A 468 14.42 -26.86 -19.94
N LYS A 469 15.11 -28.00 -19.83
CA LYS A 469 14.48 -29.33 -19.80
C LYS A 469 14.43 -29.86 -18.35
N PRO A 470 13.44 -30.69 -18.01
CA PRO A 470 13.39 -31.32 -16.69
C PRO A 470 14.53 -32.33 -16.50
N PHE A 471 15.04 -32.42 -15.28
CA PHE A 471 15.91 -33.51 -14.86
C PHE A 471 15.07 -34.77 -14.65
N THR A 472 15.49 -35.88 -15.28
CA THR A 472 14.67 -37.09 -15.45
C THR A 472 15.46 -38.36 -15.13
N GLY A 473 14.74 -39.40 -14.71
CA GLY A 473 15.31 -40.68 -14.33
C GLY A 473 14.30 -41.60 -13.66
N SER A 474 14.77 -42.67 -13.03
CA SER A 474 13.95 -43.59 -12.24
C SER A 474 14.72 -44.12 -11.04
N VAL A 475 14.00 -44.39 -9.95
CA VAL A 475 14.52 -45.05 -8.75
C VAL A 475 13.65 -46.25 -8.41
N THR A 476 14.26 -47.38 -8.07
CA THR A 476 13.58 -48.63 -7.71
C THR A 476 14.15 -49.16 -6.40
N VAL A 477 13.27 -49.38 -5.43
CA VAL A 477 13.62 -50.03 -4.17
C VAL A 477 13.53 -51.55 -4.40
N HIS A 478 14.64 -52.28 -4.32
CA HIS A 478 14.62 -53.75 -4.50
C HIS A 478 14.32 -54.48 -3.20
N HIS A 479 14.98 -54.06 -2.13
CA HIS A 479 14.86 -54.67 -0.80
C HIS A 479 15.14 -53.62 0.27
N THR A 480 14.40 -53.69 1.39
CA THR A 480 14.66 -52.89 2.59
C THR A 480 14.19 -53.65 3.83
N GLU A 481 15.01 -53.71 4.87
CA GLU A 481 14.65 -54.30 6.17
C GLU A 481 13.76 -53.37 7.00
N VAL A 482 13.96 -52.06 6.87
CA VAL A 482 13.20 -51.02 7.56
C VAL A 482 12.27 -50.33 6.56
N ALA A 483 11.06 -49.99 6.98
CA ALA A 483 10.13 -49.25 6.13
C ALA A 483 10.72 -47.91 5.69
N ILE A 484 10.54 -47.53 4.43
CA ILE A 484 10.92 -46.19 3.96
C ILE A 484 9.86 -45.20 4.44
N LYS A 485 10.28 -44.01 4.85
CA LYS A 485 9.43 -42.89 5.24
C LYS A 485 9.22 -41.95 4.07
N SER A 486 10.31 -41.54 3.40
CA SER A 486 10.24 -40.73 2.19
C SER A 486 11.45 -40.97 1.29
N ILE A 487 11.26 -40.68 0.00
CA ILE A 487 12.35 -40.54 -0.97
C ILE A 487 12.23 -39.14 -1.57
N GLU A 488 13.33 -38.40 -1.52
CA GLU A 488 13.42 -36.99 -1.85
C GLU A 488 14.54 -36.74 -2.86
N ILE A 489 14.33 -35.79 -3.77
CA ILE A 489 15.33 -35.30 -4.72
C ILE A 489 15.56 -33.82 -4.41
N GLN A 490 16.79 -33.46 -4.10
CA GLN A 490 17.19 -32.11 -3.76
C GLN A 490 18.10 -31.54 -4.84
N LEU A 491 17.74 -30.40 -5.41
CA LEU A 491 18.62 -29.60 -6.26
C LEU A 491 19.42 -28.66 -5.37
N VAL A 492 20.74 -28.75 -5.46
CA VAL A 492 21.68 -27.95 -4.69
C VAL A 492 22.54 -27.15 -5.67
N ARG A 493 22.71 -25.86 -5.39
CA ARG A 493 23.78 -25.07 -6.02
C ARG A 493 24.99 -25.06 -5.13
N VAL A 494 26.15 -25.09 -5.75
CA VAL A 494 27.43 -24.90 -5.09
C VAL A 494 28.06 -23.65 -5.67
N GLU A 495 28.16 -22.64 -4.83
CA GLU A 495 28.73 -21.35 -5.21
C GLU A 495 30.12 -21.23 -4.60
N THR A 496 31.11 -20.99 -5.46
CA THR A 496 32.48 -20.73 -5.02
C THR A 496 32.80 -19.27 -5.29
N CYS A 497 33.10 -18.49 -4.26
CA CYS A 497 33.55 -17.09 -4.37
C CYS A 497 35.04 -17.01 -4.03
N GLY A 498 35.84 -16.46 -4.94
CA GLY A 498 37.29 -16.30 -4.81
C GLY A 498 37.72 -14.84 -4.71
N CYS A 499 38.65 -14.57 -3.80
CA CYS A 499 39.42 -13.33 -3.73
C CYS A 499 40.92 -13.67 -3.78
N ALA A 500 41.80 -12.66 -3.94
CA ALA A 500 43.25 -12.85 -4.01
C ALA A 500 43.85 -13.62 -2.81
N GLU A 501 43.13 -13.67 -1.69
CA GLU A 501 43.55 -14.24 -0.41
C GLU A 501 42.88 -15.61 -0.08
N GLY A 502 41.94 -16.10 -0.91
CA GLY A 502 41.28 -17.40 -0.67
C GLY A 502 39.95 -17.62 -1.42
N TYR A 503 39.42 -18.84 -1.34
CA TYR A 503 38.13 -19.24 -1.92
C TYR A 503 37.17 -19.72 -0.82
N SER A 504 35.91 -19.28 -0.86
CA SER A 504 34.80 -19.83 -0.07
C SER A 504 33.94 -20.69 -0.99
N ARG A 505 33.65 -21.94 -0.59
CA ARG A 505 32.74 -22.86 -1.29
C ARG A 505 31.56 -23.14 -0.37
N ASP A 506 30.36 -22.79 -0.81
CA ASP A 506 29.15 -22.97 -0.03
C ASP A 506 28.07 -23.65 -0.88
N ALA A 507 27.48 -24.72 -0.34
CA ALA A 507 26.36 -25.42 -0.95
C ALA A 507 25.04 -24.90 -0.35
N THR A 508 24.07 -24.60 -1.21
CA THR A 508 22.73 -24.15 -0.80
C THR A 508 21.66 -24.90 -1.59
N GLU A 509 20.63 -25.35 -0.86
CA GLU A 509 19.48 -26.01 -1.45
C GLU A 509 18.65 -24.98 -2.24
N ILE A 510 18.29 -25.34 -3.47
CA ILE A 510 17.40 -24.56 -4.33
C ILE A 510 15.98 -25.09 -4.23
N GLN A 511 15.83 -26.42 -4.27
CA GLN A 511 14.54 -27.08 -4.36
C GLN A 511 14.64 -28.49 -3.77
N ASN A 512 13.64 -28.89 -3.00
CA ASN A 512 13.44 -30.28 -2.56
C ASN A 512 12.10 -30.80 -3.09
N ILE A 513 12.10 -31.99 -3.69
CA ILE A 513 10.92 -32.67 -4.20
C ILE A 513 10.85 -34.05 -3.55
N GLN A 514 9.79 -34.29 -2.78
CA GLN A 514 9.46 -35.62 -2.30
C GLN A 514 8.78 -36.42 -3.43
N ILE A 515 9.45 -37.48 -3.91
CA ILE A 515 8.97 -38.33 -5.01
C ILE A 515 8.28 -39.61 -4.52
N ALA A 516 8.46 -39.97 -3.25
CA ALA A 516 7.73 -41.06 -2.62
C ALA A 516 7.47 -40.77 -1.13
N ASP A 517 6.32 -41.23 -0.64
CA ASP A 517 5.88 -41.07 0.75
C ASP A 517 5.40 -42.40 1.33
N GLY A 518 5.73 -42.65 2.59
CA GLY A 518 5.45 -43.89 3.30
C GLY A 518 6.25 -45.09 2.79
N ASN A 519 5.82 -46.29 3.21
CA ASN A 519 6.54 -47.52 2.92
C ASN A 519 6.44 -47.90 1.44
N VAL A 520 7.43 -47.44 0.67
CA VAL A 520 7.52 -47.61 -0.78
C VAL A 520 7.50 -49.09 -1.16
N CYS A 521 6.62 -49.45 -2.10
CA CYS A 521 6.53 -50.82 -2.60
C CYS A 521 7.83 -51.26 -3.29
N PRO A 522 8.41 -52.40 -2.91
CA PRO A 522 9.59 -52.93 -3.60
C PRO A 522 9.28 -53.28 -5.06
N LYS A 523 10.31 -53.17 -5.91
CA LYS A 523 10.31 -53.50 -7.36
C LYS A 523 9.39 -52.63 -8.21
N VAL A 524 8.93 -51.49 -7.68
CA VAL A 524 8.22 -50.47 -8.44
C VAL A 524 9.20 -49.36 -8.80
N ALA A 525 9.29 -49.03 -10.10
CA ALA A 525 10.07 -47.91 -10.57
C ALA A 525 9.32 -46.60 -10.33
N ILE A 526 9.89 -45.73 -9.52
CA ILE A 526 9.40 -44.37 -9.26
C ILE A 526 10.10 -43.43 -10.23
N PRO A 527 9.35 -42.71 -11.09
CA PRO A 527 9.94 -41.76 -12.02
C PRO A 527 10.45 -40.50 -11.30
N ILE A 528 11.62 -40.02 -11.69
CA ILE A 528 12.17 -38.73 -11.30
C ILE A 528 11.79 -37.72 -12.38
N TYR A 529 11.18 -36.61 -11.98
CA TYR A 529 10.85 -35.51 -12.88
C TYR A 529 10.97 -34.18 -12.11
N MET A 530 12.07 -33.47 -12.33
CA MET A 530 12.38 -32.21 -11.64
C MET A 530 12.53 -31.08 -12.64
N THR A 531 11.62 -30.11 -12.61
CA THR A 531 11.73 -28.90 -13.42
C THR A 531 12.70 -27.90 -12.79
N LEU A 532 13.75 -27.52 -13.51
CA LEU A 532 14.76 -26.59 -13.01
C LEU A 532 14.21 -25.14 -12.91
N PRO A 533 14.31 -24.49 -11.73
CA PRO A 533 13.72 -23.17 -11.51
C PRO A 533 14.52 -22.06 -12.20
N ARG A 534 13.84 -21.27 -13.04
CA ARG A 534 14.45 -20.15 -13.78
C ARG A 534 15.07 -19.12 -12.82
N LEU A 535 16.17 -18.49 -13.25
CA LEU A 535 16.97 -17.50 -12.50
C LEU A 535 17.75 -18.05 -11.30
N PHE A 536 17.29 -19.13 -10.67
CA PHE A 536 18.02 -19.85 -9.61
C PHE A 536 18.95 -20.95 -10.15
N THR A 537 18.75 -21.33 -11.41
CA THR A 537 19.67 -22.17 -12.19
C THR A 537 20.19 -21.41 -13.41
N CYS A 538 21.47 -21.61 -13.72
CA CYS A 538 22.12 -21.15 -14.94
C CYS A 538 23.01 -22.29 -15.48
N PRO A 539 23.56 -22.17 -16.70
CA PRO A 539 24.61 -23.06 -17.13
C PRO A 539 25.77 -23.07 -16.13
N THR A 540 26.38 -24.24 -15.91
CA THR A 540 27.54 -24.39 -15.02
C THR A 540 28.64 -23.44 -15.47
N LEU A 541 29.08 -22.59 -14.56
CA LEU A 541 29.98 -21.49 -14.85
C LEU A 541 31.23 -21.61 -13.99
N ILE A 542 32.38 -21.77 -14.62
CA ILE A 542 33.68 -21.85 -13.94
C ILE A 542 34.53 -20.69 -14.43
N THR A 543 34.83 -19.75 -13.53
CA THR A 543 35.72 -18.61 -13.81
C THR A 543 36.91 -18.62 -12.86
N LYS A 544 37.84 -17.69 -13.07
CA LYS A 544 38.99 -17.50 -12.17
C LYS A 544 38.56 -17.04 -10.77
N ASN A 545 37.56 -16.17 -10.67
CA ASN A 545 37.18 -15.50 -9.42
C ASN A 545 35.95 -16.13 -8.76
N PHE A 546 35.11 -16.84 -9.50
CA PHE A 546 33.94 -17.48 -8.93
C PHE A 546 33.47 -18.68 -9.77
N LYS A 547 32.72 -19.59 -9.15
CA LYS A 547 32.12 -20.75 -9.81
C LYS A 547 30.67 -20.91 -9.37
N VAL A 548 29.83 -21.37 -10.29
CA VAL A 548 28.44 -21.77 -10.05
C VAL A 548 28.27 -23.17 -10.60
N GLU A 549 28.12 -24.13 -9.69
CA GLU A 549 27.99 -25.56 -9.97
C GLU A 549 26.69 -26.09 -9.37
N PHE A 550 26.24 -27.25 -9.83
CA PHE A 550 24.98 -27.85 -9.40
C PHE A 550 25.15 -29.32 -9.07
N GLU A 551 24.48 -29.74 -8.01
CA GLU A 551 24.45 -31.11 -7.50
C GLU A 551 22.99 -31.52 -7.30
N VAL A 552 22.67 -32.78 -7.56
CA VAL A 552 21.37 -33.38 -7.25
C VAL A 552 21.58 -34.45 -6.21
N ASN A 553 20.89 -34.35 -5.09
CA ASN A 553 21.00 -35.31 -4.00
C ASN A 553 19.74 -36.16 -3.96
N LEU A 554 19.91 -37.48 -4.05
CA LEU A 554 18.86 -38.45 -3.77
C LEU A 554 18.91 -38.77 -2.28
N VAL A 555 17.90 -38.36 -1.54
CA VAL A 555 17.79 -38.53 -0.09
C VAL A 555 16.72 -39.57 0.21
N ILE A 556 17.08 -40.59 0.98
CA ILE A 556 16.19 -41.66 1.44
C ILE A 556 16.13 -41.58 2.95
N ILE A 557 14.91 -41.42 3.47
CA ILE A 557 14.64 -41.36 4.90
C ILE A 557 13.91 -42.65 5.29
N PHE A 558 14.49 -43.40 6.22
CA PHE A 558 13.91 -44.63 6.75
C PHE A 558 12.99 -44.31 7.95
N GLY A 559 12.13 -45.26 8.32
CA GLY A 559 11.16 -45.09 9.41
C GLY A 559 11.79 -44.98 10.80
N ASP A 560 13.05 -45.37 10.96
CA ASP A 560 13.89 -45.15 12.15
C ASP A 560 14.67 -43.82 12.10
N ASP A 561 14.30 -42.93 11.17
CA ASP A 561 14.92 -41.64 10.87
C ASP A 561 16.40 -41.75 10.42
N TYR A 562 16.86 -42.95 10.04
CA TYR A 562 18.14 -43.10 9.35
C TYR A 562 18.07 -42.42 7.98
N LEU A 563 19.11 -41.66 7.62
CA LEU A 563 19.18 -40.90 6.38
C LEU A 563 20.34 -41.37 5.51
N VAL A 564 20.02 -41.66 4.25
CA VAL A 564 20.99 -41.99 3.20
C VAL A 564 20.90 -40.93 2.12
N THR A 565 22.06 -40.41 1.71
CA THR A 565 22.15 -39.45 0.62
C THR A 565 23.16 -39.94 -0.41
N GLU A 566 22.76 -39.94 -1.67
CA GLU A 566 23.65 -40.12 -2.82
C GLU A 566 23.70 -38.81 -3.61
N ASN A 567 24.90 -38.30 -3.88
CA ASN A 567 25.11 -37.01 -4.53
C ASN A 567 25.55 -37.19 -5.98
N PHE A 568 24.87 -36.52 -6.91
CA PHE A 568 25.18 -36.52 -8.33
C PHE A 568 25.59 -35.12 -8.77
N GLN A 569 26.85 -34.95 -9.18
CA GLN A 569 27.27 -33.71 -9.83
C GLN A 569 26.61 -33.61 -11.21
N ILE A 570 25.90 -32.52 -11.47
CA ILE A 570 25.28 -32.26 -12.77
C ILE A 570 25.93 -31.07 -13.47
N LEU A 571 26.12 -31.20 -14.78
CA LEU A 571 26.54 -30.14 -15.67
C LEU A 571 25.28 -29.53 -16.30
N LEU A 572 25.03 -28.26 -16.06
CA LEU A 572 23.94 -27.54 -16.67
C LEU A 572 24.43 -26.77 -17.90
N ASN A 573 23.74 -26.94 -19.02
CA ASN A 573 24.04 -26.28 -20.29
C ASN A 573 22.77 -25.67 -20.90
N ARG A 574 22.91 -24.83 -21.93
CA ARG A 574 21.79 -24.44 -22.79
C ARG A 574 21.93 -25.15 -24.13
N THR A 575 21.05 -26.11 -24.39
CA THR A 575 20.94 -26.76 -25.70
C THR A 575 19.69 -26.28 -26.43
N ALA A 576 19.72 -26.37 -27.76
CA ALA A 576 18.65 -25.92 -28.66
C ALA A 576 17.35 -26.73 -28.51
#